data_AF-A0A670ZPZ7-F1
#
_entry.id   AF-A0A670ZPZ7-F1
#
_cell.length_a   1.000
_cell.length_b   1.000
_cell.length_c   1.000
_cell.angle_alpha   90.00
_cell.angle_beta   90.00
_cell.angle_gamma   90.00
#
_symmetry.space_group_name_H-M   'P 1'
#
loop_
_entity.id
_entity.type
_entity.pdbx_description
1 polymer ?
#
loop_
_entity_poly.entity_id
_entity_poly.type
_entity_poly.pdbx_seq_one_letter_code
_entity_poly.pdbx_strand_id
1 'polypeptide(L)'
;MEATVSPLPPICPGSSEKNAHILVGVTGSVAALKLPLLVAELLKIPGLAVRVVTTENAKHFYKAEEIPVTIYDDSDEWQMWKKRTDPVLHIDLRRWADLMLVAPLDANTLAKIANGICDNLLVSYWNIA
;
A
#
# COMPACT_ATOMS: atom_id res chain seq x y z
N MET A 1 -8.24 -2.76 -41.36
CA MET A 1 -9.06 -2.87 -40.13
C MET A 1 -8.16 -2.52 -38.98
N GLU A 2 -8.03 -1.21 -38.74
CA GLU A 2 -7.12 -0.64 -37.75
C GLU A 2 -7.82 -0.62 -36.40
N ALA A 3 -7.29 -1.34 -35.42
CA ALA A 3 -7.75 -1.28 -34.06
C ALA A 3 -7.27 0.04 -33.45
N THR A 4 -8.20 0.97 -33.23
CA THR A 4 -7.97 2.23 -32.54
C THR A 4 -7.62 1.94 -31.07
N VAL A 5 -6.33 1.96 -30.75
CA VAL A 5 -5.83 1.96 -29.38
C VAL A 5 -6.17 3.33 -28.77
N SER A 6 -7.13 3.36 -27.86
CA SER A 6 -7.42 4.56 -27.07
C SER A 6 -6.19 4.92 -26.20
N PRO A 7 -5.81 6.21 -26.09
CA PRO A 7 -4.69 6.59 -25.24
C PRO A 7 -5.02 6.28 -23.77
N LEU A 8 -4.11 5.62 -23.07
CA LEU A 8 -4.15 5.48 -21.62
C LEU A 8 -4.27 6.87 -20.99
N PRO A 9 -5.10 7.06 -19.94
CA PRO A 9 -5.20 8.35 -19.28
C PRO A 9 -3.83 8.77 -18.73
N PRO A 10 -3.48 10.07 -18.81
CA PRO A 10 -2.21 10.56 -18.27
C PRO A 10 -2.13 10.25 -16.77
N ILE A 11 -1.00 9.68 -16.35
CA ILE A 11 -0.71 9.22 -14.98
C ILE A 11 -0.62 10.39 -13.97
N CYS A 12 -0.80 11.64 -14.41
CA CYS A 12 -0.82 12.80 -13.53
C CYS A 12 -1.91 13.79 -13.97
N PRO A 13 -3.06 13.87 -13.27
CA PRO A 13 -3.91 15.04 -13.39
C PRO A 13 -3.26 16.18 -12.61
N GLY A 14 -2.87 17.23 -13.32
CA GLY A 14 -2.46 18.50 -12.74
C GLY A 14 -3.52 19.07 -11.80
N SER A 15 -3.04 19.62 -10.69
CA SER A 15 -3.64 20.70 -9.87
C SER A 15 -5.16 20.90 -9.97
N SER A 16 -5.90 20.21 -9.11
CA SER A 16 -7.24 20.61 -8.67
C SER A 16 -7.50 19.88 -7.35
N GLU A 17 -7.64 20.61 -6.24
CA GLU A 17 -8.18 20.19 -4.91
C GLU A 17 -8.69 18.72 -4.87
N LYS A 18 -7.78 17.75 -4.82
CA LYS A 18 -8.09 16.32 -4.77
C LYS A 18 -7.43 15.77 -3.53
N ASN A 19 -8.24 15.16 -2.67
CA ASN A 19 -7.71 14.41 -1.55
C ASN A 19 -6.81 13.32 -2.13
N ALA A 20 -5.51 13.41 -1.86
CA ALA A 20 -4.55 12.43 -2.33
C ALA A 20 -4.58 11.23 -1.38
N HIS A 21 -4.68 10.03 -1.94
CA HIS A 21 -4.67 8.79 -1.19
C HIS A 21 -3.29 8.14 -1.27
N ILE A 22 -2.55 8.16 -0.17
CA ILE A 22 -1.23 7.52 -0.06
C ILE A 22 -1.34 6.23 0.74
N LEU A 23 -0.85 5.15 0.14
CA LEU A 23 -0.68 3.86 0.79
C LEU A 23 0.78 3.69 1.19
N VAL A 24 1.07 3.61 2.48
CA VAL A 24 2.41 3.40 3.02
C VAL A 24 2.62 1.90 3.27
N GLY A 25 3.49 1.27 2.48
CA GLY A 25 3.94 -0.10 2.67
C GLY A 25 5.14 -0.18 3.63
N VAL A 26 5.08 -1.11 4.58
CA VAL A 26 6.10 -1.31 5.63
C VAL A 26 6.64 -2.72 5.58
N THR A 27 7.96 -2.85 5.58
CA THR A 27 8.65 -4.15 5.56
C THR A 27 9.51 -4.38 6.81
N GLY A 28 10.01 -5.61 6.97
CA GLY A 28 10.72 -6.09 8.17
C GLY A 28 12.15 -5.58 8.30
N SER A 29 12.35 -4.27 8.39
CA SER A 29 13.66 -3.63 8.58
C SER A 29 13.67 -2.78 9.85
N VAL A 30 14.86 -2.61 10.45
CA VAL A 30 15.07 -1.73 11.63
C VAL A 30 14.65 -0.27 11.34
N ALA A 31 14.62 0.14 10.08
CA ALA A 31 14.10 1.45 9.69
C ALA A 31 12.60 1.62 9.96
N ALA A 32 11.83 0.54 10.17
CA ALA A 32 10.41 0.59 10.51
C ALA A 32 10.14 1.26 11.87
N LEU A 33 11.13 1.35 12.77
CA LEU A 33 11.03 2.15 14.00
C LEU A 33 10.70 3.62 13.73
N LYS A 34 11.09 4.16 12.57
CA LYS A 34 10.84 5.56 12.19
C LYS A 34 9.50 5.77 11.49
N LEU A 35 8.68 4.72 11.37
CA LEU A 35 7.41 4.82 10.68
C LEU A 35 6.41 5.77 11.35
N PRO A 36 6.26 5.81 12.69
CA PRO A 36 5.37 6.77 13.33
C PRO A 36 5.73 8.22 12.98
N LEU A 37 7.03 8.52 12.86
CA LEU A 37 7.52 9.84 12.44
C LEU A 37 7.11 10.15 11.00
N LEU A 38 7.29 9.18 10.09
CA LEU A 38 6.89 9.34 8.68
C LEU A 38 5.38 9.61 8.56
N VAL A 39 4.56 8.82 9.25
CA VAL A 39 3.10 8.98 9.23
C VAL A 39 2.68 10.33 9.84
N ALA A 40 3.31 10.75 10.93
CA ALA A 40 3.04 12.05 11.54
C ALA A 40 3.35 13.22 10.60
N GLU A 41 4.46 13.17 9.84
CA GLU A 41 4.77 14.21 8.84
C GLU A 41 3.79 14.20 7.67
N LEU A 42 3.39 13.01 7.20
CA LEU A 42 2.40 12.89 6.11
C LEU A 42 1.04 13.47 6.52
N LEU A 43 0.57 13.19 7.73
CA LEU A 43 -0.72 13.68 8.23
C LEU A 43 -0.78 15.22 8.39
N LYS A 44 0.36 15.91 8.45
CA LYS A 44 0.39 17.39 8.47
C LYS A 44 0.04 18.01 7.13
N ILE A 45 0.15 17.25 6.04
CA ILE A 45 -0.13 17.75 4.68
C ILE A 45 -1.65 17.82 4.51
N PRO A 46 -2.22 19.02 4.24
CA PRO A 46 -3.67 19.16 4.08
C PRO A 46 -4.15 18.42 2.83
N GLY A 47 -5.30 17.74 2.95
CA GLY A 47 -5.88 16.96 1.85
C GLY A 47 -5.23 15.60 1.62
N LEU A 48 -4.34 15.14 2.51
CA LEU A 48 -3.74 13.81 2.38
C LEU A 48 -4.44 12.78 3.28
N ALA A 49 -4.92 11.70 2.66
CA ALA A 49 -5.40 10.53 3.39
C ALA A 49 -4.34 9.42 3.31
N VAL A 50 -3.92 8.93 4.47
CA VAL A 50 -2.88 7.89 4.58
C VAL A 50 -3.52 6.58 5.02
N ARG A 51 -3.08 5.47 4.46
CA ARG A 51 -3.32 4.11 4.97
C ARG A 51 -1.99 3.37 5.03
N VAL A 52 -1.84 2.46 5.97
CA VAL A 52 -0.59 1.70 6.15
C VAL A 52 -0.84 0.23 5.86
N VAL A 53 0.05 -0.40 5.11
CA VAL A 53 0.07 -1.86 4.89
C VAL A 53 1.37 -2.40 5.44
N THR A 54 1.28 -3.39 6.32
CA THR A 54 2.44 -3.90 7.04
C THR A 54 2.61 -5.40 6.84
N THR A 55 3.86 -5.86 6.83
CA THR A 55 4.17 -7.29 6.88
C THR A 55 4.25 -7.77 8.32
N GLU A 56 4.06 -9.07 8.54
CA GLU A 56 4.21 -9.68 9.87
C GLU A 56 5.56 -9.34 10.53
N ASN A 57 6.65 -9.40 9.77
CA ASN A 57 7.99 -9.07 10.26
C ASN A 57 8.12 -7.60 10.67
N ALA A 58 7.41 -6.68 10.02
CA ALA A 58 7.46 -5.26 10.32
C ALA A 58 6.81 -4.94 11.67
N LYS A 59 5.76 -5.69 12.06
CA LYS A 59 5.06 -5.53 13.35
C LYS A 59 5.95 -5.74 14.57
N HIS A 60 7.09 -6.41 14.43
CA HIS A 60 8.05 -6.56 15.53
C HIS A 60 8.81 -5.27 15.86
N PHE A 61 8.87 -4.31 14.92
CA PHE A 61 9.69 -3.11 15.05
C PHE A 61 8.93 -1.87 15.51
N TYR A 62 7.60 -1.87 15.43
CA TYR A 62 6.78 -0.75 15.86
C TYR A 62 5.50 -1.26 16.53
N LYS A 63 4.86 -0.39 17.31
CA LYS A 63 3.58 -0.70 17.95
C LYS A 63 2.44 -0.09 17.16
N ALA A 64 1.40 -0.89 16.90
CA ALA A 64 0.25 -0.43 16.12
C ALA A 64 -0.47 0.76 16.77
N GLU A 65 -0.41 0.85 18.11
CA GLU A 65 -1.03 1.93 18.89
C GLU A 65 -0.34 3.29 18.71
N GLU A 66 0.91 3.31 18.24
CA GLU A 66 1.67 4.55 18.03
C GLU A 66 1.28 5.27 16.73
N ILE A 67 0.49 4.61 15.87
CA ILE A 67 0.16 5.08 14.53
C ILE A 67 -1.33 5.44 14.50
N PRO A 68 -1.69 6.73 14.34
CA PRO A 68 -3.09 7.18 14.33
C PRO A 68 -3.75 6.97 12.96
N VAL A 69 -3.48 5.85 12.29
CA VAL A 69 -3.93 5.55 10.92
C VAL A 69 -4.38 4.10 10.81
N THR A 70 -5.30 3.81 9.88
CA THR A 70 -5.70 2.43 9.58
C THR A 70 -4.51 1.64 9.05
N ILE A 71 -4.14 0.60 9.79
CA ILE A 71 -3.13 -0.38 9.41
C ILE A 71 -3.86 -1.62 8.88
N TYR A 72 -3.42 -2.12 7.75
CA TYR A 72 -3.85 -3.37 7.15
C TYR A 72 -2.71 -4.38 7.19
N ASP A 73 -3.05 -5.63 7.44
CA ASP A 73 -2.14 -6.76 7.41
C ASP A 73 -2.68 -7.94 6.61
N ASP A 74 -1.83 -8.95 6.41
CA ASP A 74 -2.18 -10.16 5.67
C ASP A 74 -3.43 -10.85 6.23
N SER A 75 -3.64 -10.81 7.55
CA SER A 75 -4.79 -11.46 8.19
C SER A 75 -6.11 -10.73 7.94
N ASP A 76 -6.09 -9.41 7.74
CA ASP A 76 -7.28 -8.64 7.39
C ASP A 76 -7.85 -9.07 6.04
N GLU A 77 -6.97 -9.39 5.08
CA GLU A 77 -7.37 -9.87 3.76
C GLU A 77 -8.12 -11.20 3.85
N TRP A 78 -7.56 -12.18 4.56
CA TRP A 78 -8.13 -13.51 4.70
C TRP A 78 -9.38 -13.54 5.59
N GLN A 79 -9.53 -12.57 6.50
CA GLN A 79 -10.74 -12.45 7.32
C GLN A 79 -11.92 -11.85 6.54
N MET A 80 -11.65 -10.94 5.60
CA MET A 80 -12.68 -10.32 4.77
C MET A 80 -13.13 -11.21 3.60
N TRP A 81 -12.25 -12.09 3.12
CA TRP A 81 -12.54 -12.95 1.97
C TRP A 81 -13.07 -14.33 2.41
N LYS A 82 -14.39 -14.46 2.60
CA LYS A 82 -15.04 -15.73 2.99
C LYS A 82 -15.82 -16.39 1.86
N LYS A 83 -16.30 -15.61 0.90
CA LYS A 83 -17.03 -16.03 -0.30
C LYS A 83 -16.40 -15.41 -1.53
N ARG A 84 -16.56 -16.06 -2.68
CA ARG A 84 -16.00 -15.61 -3.96
C ARG A 84 -16.54 -14.24 -4.43
N THR A 85 -17.67 -13.80 -3.88
CA THR A 85 -18.28 -12.48 -4.11
C THR A 85 -17.81 -11.39 -3.15
N ASP A 86 -17.04 -11.75 -2.11
CA ASP A 86 -16.57 -10.78 -1.13
C ASP A 86 -15.43 -9.93 -1.73
N PRO A 87 -15.33 -8.64 -1.33
CA PRO A 87 -14.27 -7.76 -1.79
C PRO A 87 -12.90 -8.30 -1.41
N VAL A 88 -11.93 -8.14 -2.32
CA VAL A 88 -10.55 -8.56 -2.13
C VAL A 88 -9.74 -7.35 -1.70
N LEU A 89 -9.22 -7.37 -0.47
CA LEU A 89 -8.63 -6.21 0.19
C LEU A 89 -7.49 -5.58 -0.64
N HIS A 90 -6.57 -6.37 -1.21
CA HIS A 90 -5.48 -5.82 -2.01
C HIS A 90 -5.96 -5.09 -3.28
N ILE A 91 -7.06 -5.54 -3.89
CA ILE A 91 -7.66 -4.90 -5.08
C ILE A 91 -8.30 -3.57 -4.67
N ASP A 92 -8.99 -3.54 -3.53
CA ASP A 92 -9.63 -2.33 -3.03
C ASP A 92 -8.59 -1.28 -2.59
N LEU A 93 -7.50 -1.70 -1.94
CA LEU A 93 -6.38 -0.83 -1.60
C LEU A 93 -5.70 -0.27 -2.86
N ARG A 94 -5.58 -1.08 -3.92
CA ARG A 94 -5.05 -0.64 -5.21
C ARG A 94 -5.94 0.38 -5.92
N ARG A 95 -7.26 0.23 -5.84
CA ARG A 95 -8.22 1.21 -6.40
C ARG A 95 -8.29 2.50 -5.57
N TRP A 96 -8.03 2.39 -4.27
CA TRP A 96 -8.07 3.51 -3.35
C TRP A 96 -6.82 4.39 -3.42
N ALA A 97 -5.64 3.79 -3.58
CA ALA A 97 -4.37 4.51 -3.53
C ALA A 97 -4.02 5.19 -4.86
N ASP A 98 -3.78 6.51 -4.83
CA ASP A 98 -3.20 7.25 -5.96
C ASP A 98 -1.68 7.04 -6.02
N LEU A 99 -1.04 6.85 -4.87
CA LEU A 99 0.40 6.62 -4.73
C LEU A 99 0.67 5.57 -3.66
N MET A 100 1.57 4.63 -3.96
CA MET A 100 2.12 3.71 -2.97
C MET A 100 3.56 4.11 -2.62
N LEU A 101 3.81 4.34 -1.33
CA LEU A 101 5.14 4.61 -0.78
C LEU A 101 5.60 3.40 0.03
N VAL A 102 6.67 2.72 -0.37
CA VAL A 102 7.24 1.63 0.44
C VAL A 102 8.45 2.15 1.22
N ALA A 103 8.29 2.29 2.54
CA ALA A 103 9.32 2.82 3.42
C ALA A 103 9.21 2.20 4.83
N PRO A 104 10.18 1.36 5.25
CA PRO A 104 11.34 0.86 4.50
C PRO A 104 11.00 -0.27 3.54
N LEU A 105 11.89 -0.51 2.57
CA LEU A 105 11.86 -1.69 1.68
C LEU A 105 13.08 -2.57 2.00
N ASP A 106 12.85 -3.75 2.56
CA ASP A 106 13.88 -4.72 2.91
C ASP A 106 14.31 -5.57 1.69
N ALA A 107 15.48 -6.20 1.79
CA ALA A 107 16.03 -6.99 0.69
C ALA A 107 15.14 -8.20 0.32
N ASN A 108 14.41 -8.75 1.30
CA ASN A 108 13.47 -9.85 1.09
C ASN A 108 12.29 -9.41 0.20
N THR A 109 11.64 -8.31 0.55
CA THR A 109 10.54 -7.77 -0.25
C THR A 109 11.03 -7.31 -1.62
N LEU A 110 12.24 -6.72 -1.70
CA LEU A 110 12.84 -6.37 -3.00
C LEU A 110 13.01 -7.59 -3.89
N ALA A 111 13.56 -8.68 -3.35
CA ALA A 111 13.77 -9.91 -4.09
C ALA A 111 12.45 -10.53 -4.56
N LYS A 112 11.41 -10.48 -3.71
CA LYS A 112 10.07 -10.93 -4.07
C LYS A 112 9.46 -10.12 -5.20
N ILE A 113 9.53 -8.78 -5.13
CA ILE A 113 9.06 -7.89 -6.19
C ILE A 113 9.83 -8.14 -7.50
N ALA A 114 11.15 -8.27 -7.43
CA ALA A 114 11.99 -8.51 -8.60
C ALA A 114 11.70 -9.85 -9.29
N ASN A 115 11.30 -10.87 -8.53
CA ASN A 115 10.95 -12.19 -9.06
C ASN A 115 9.44 -12.39 -9.30
N GLY A 116 8.61 -11.36 -9.05
CA GLY A 116 7.15 -11.46 -9.17
C GLY A 116 6.48 -12.40 -8.16
N ILE A 117 7.12 -12.65 -7.02
CA ILE A 117 6.57 -13.51 -5.95
C ILE A 117 5.61 -12.68 -5.11
N CYS A 118 4.33 -13.07 -5.07
CA CYS A 118 3.27 -12.34 -4.37
C CYS A 118 2.69 -13.21 -3.25
N ASP A 119 3.40 -13.31 -2.13
CA ASP A 119 3.04 -14.16 -0.99
C ASP A 119 2.44 -13.39 0.21
N ASN A 120 2.56 -12.06 0.21
CA ASN A 120 2.04 -11.17 1.25
C ASN A 120 1.20 -10.05 0.62
N LEU A 121 0.23 -9.49 1.35
CA LEU A 121 -0.66 -8.38 0.99
C LEU A 121 0.11 -7.21 0.36
N LEU A 122 1.25 -6.84 0.95
CA LEU A 122 2.09 -5.75 0.45
C LEU A 122 2.62 -6.03 -0.95
N VAL A 123 3.05 -7.26 -1.23
CA VAL A 123 3.64 -7.64 -2.52
C VAL A 123 2.56 -7.99 -3.55
N SER A 124 1.43 -8.53 -3.09
CA SER A 124 0.22 -8.76 -3.90
C SER A 124 -0.31 -7.47 -4.53
N TYR A 125 -0.09 -6.31 -3.91
CA TYR A 125 -0.37 -5.00 -4.52
C TYR A 125 0.33 -4.82 -5.88
N TRP A 126 1.54 -5.36 -6.05
CA TRP A 126 2.34 -5.21 -7.27
C TRP A 126 1.91 -6.15 -8.40
N ASN A 127 1.12 -7.18 -8.10
CA ASN A 127 0.65 -8.13 -9.11
C ASN A 127 -0.45 -7.49 -9.96
N ILE A 128 -0.20 -7.39 -11.26
CA ILE A 128 -1.19 -6.99 -12.26
C ILE A 128 -1.68 -8.27 -12.93
N ALA A 129 -2.73 -8.87 -12.37
CA ALA A 129 -3.57 -9.81 -13.11
C ALA A 129 -4.60 -9.05 -13.95
#